data_AF-A0A971BT76-F1
#
_entry.id   AF-A0A971BT76-F1
#
_cell.length_a   1.000
_cell.length_b   1.000
_cell.length_c   1.000
_cell.angle_alpha   90.00
_cell.angle_beta   90.00
_cell.angle_gamma   90.00
#
_symmetry.space_group_name_H-M   'P 1'
#
loop_
_entity.id
_entity.type
_entity.pdbx_description
1 polymer ?
#
loop_
_entity_poly.entity_id
_entity_poly.type
_entity_poly.pdbx_seq_one_letter_code
_entity_poly.pdbx_strand_id
1 'polypeptide(L)'
;MKFFRILALLALLSPASAQTPASFFPPPGEFTEIGAASDKGFDDPDGLVAVENGGLIADVGFDAYARRSWRPPGGGALSLEIIALRDFRAAYSLLTLLRPTQIEAGPPGDAWAGDDRVLMFAQGRRFVRLRGSGVSADLPGRIAASVSSSIGPREDRVPSLVSRLPEPGREEATLEYYPGLAPLLRHSAGRMPDFVRPGFDMEIARARYSLGGVSVTLTLLDFPTPQMAEAYFEEFVPGAPARRARLYGRQAGPLVALLEGDVTAAAAETLLDGVRYSYSVRWLDDERERPAVLWGVPLPLLRTVVNSFLFVMLISVASILVGALAAICLFRRRQHRLKTRRVADDDAVFTRLRLR
;
A
#
# COMPACT_ATOMS: atom_id res chain seq x y z
N MET A 1 -13.62 4.97 -49.38
CA MET A 1 -12.32 4.45 -48.90
C MET A 1 -11.77 5.33 -47.79
N LYS A 2 -12.24 5.13 -46.56
CA LYS A 2 -11.81 5.81 -45.34
C LYS A 2 -12.08 4.87 -44.16
N PHE A 3 -11.18 3.93 -43.86
CA PHE A 3 -11.24 3.08 -42.66
C PHE A 3 -9.91 2.33 -42.57
N PHE A 4 -8.87 2.94 -42.01
CA PHE A 4 -7.67 2.24 -41.50
C PHE A 4 -6.74 3.33 -40.97
N ARG A 5 -6.57 3.42 -39.63
CA ARG A 5 -5.50 4.14 -38.86
C ARG A 5 -5.97 4.74 -37.51
N ILE A 6 -6.83 4.04 -36.77
CA ILE A 6 -7.07 4.32 -35.33
C ILE A 6 -7.04 2.98 -34.57
N LEU A 7 -5.91 2.26 -34.63
CA LEU A 7 -5.74 1.01 -33.89
C LEU A 7 -4.24 0.73 -33.63
N ALA A 8 -3.56 1.62 -32.89
CA ALA A 8 -2.17 1.37 -32.47
C ALA A 8 -1.73 2.18 -31.22
N LEU A 9 -2.65 2.60 -30.35
CA LEU A 9 -2.31 3.38 -29.16
C LEU A 9 -3.12 2.95 -27.92
N LEU A 10 -3.27 1.64 -27.70
CA LEU A 10 -4.02 1.07 -26.56
C LEU A 10 -3.31 -0.12 -25.91
N ALA A 11 -1.97 -0.18 -26.01
CA ALA A 11 -1.17 -1.35 -25.60
C ALA A 11 -0.08 -1.05 -24.53
N LEU A 12 -0.17 0.04 -23.76
CA LEU A 12 0.83 0.35 -22.70
C LEU A 12 0.22 0.71 -21.35
N LEU A 13 -1.02 0.32 -21.09
CA LEU A 13 -1.56 0.24 -19.74
C LEU A 13 -1.64 -1.23 -19.35
N SER A 14 -0.48 -1.87 -19.18
CA SER A 14 -0.44 -3.07 -18.36
C SER A 14 -0.90 -2.64 -16.97
N PRO A 15 -2.01 -3.18 -16.42
CA PRO A 15 -2.31 -2.94 -15.02
C PRO A 15 -1.08 -3.39 -14.24
N ALA A 16 -0.58 -2.53 -13.34
CA ALA A 16 0.44 -2.95 -12.40
C ALA A 16 -0.10 -4.20 -11.70
N SER A 17 0.43 -5.37 -12.05
CA SER A 17 0.01 -6.62 -11.43
C SER A 17 0.26 -6.45 -9.94
N ALA A 18 -0.81 -6.42 -9.15
CA ALA A 18 -0.70 -6.39 -7.70
C ALA A 18 0.15 -7.60 -7.30
N GLN A 19 1.36 -7.34 -6.81
CA GLN A 19 2.28 -8.39 -6.41
C GLN A 19 1.63 -9.23 -5.30
N THR A 20 1.44 -10.52 -5.57
CA THR A 20 0.84 -11.45 -4.62
C THR A 20 1.80 -11.71 -3.46
N PRO A 21 1.31 -12.04 -2.25
CA PRO A 21 2.18 -12.31 -1.10
C PRO A 21 3.27 -13.37 -1.38
N ALA A 22 2.96 -14.37 -2.21
CA ALA A 22 3.90 -15.42 -2.60
C ALA A 22 5.09 -14.92 -3.43
N SER A 23 4.96 -13.77 -4.11
CA SER A 23 6.07 -13.18 -4.87
C SER A 23 7.21 -12.63 -4.00
N PHE A 24 6.98 -12.48 -2.69
CA PHE A 24 7.98 -12.02 -1.71
C PHE A 24 8.72 -13.16 -1.02
N PHE A 25 8.43 -14.42 -1.37
CA PHE A 25 9.20 -15.52 -0.83
C PHE A 25 10.62 -15.51 -1.39
N PRO A 26 11.62 -15.91 -0.58
CA PRO A 26 12.97 -16.12 -1.06
C PRO A 26 13.01 -17.01 -2.31
N PRO A 27 13.79 -16.69 -3.35
CA PRO A 27 14.00 -17.58 -4.48
C PRO A 27 14.51 -18.97 -4.03
N PRO A 28 14.13 -20.05 -4.77
CA PRO A 28 14.66 -21.38 -4.51
C PRO A 28 16.19 -21.40 -4.52
N GLY A 29 16.81 -22.02 -3.51
CA GLY A 29 18.26 -22.17 -3.42
C GLY A 29 19.03 -21.00 -2.83
N GLU A 30 18.36 -19.90 -2.44
CA GLU A 30 19.03 -18.78 -1.73
C GLU A 30 19.61 -19.20 -0.38
N PHE A 31 18.92 -20.11 0.31
CA PHE A 31 19.34 -20.69 1.57
C PHE A 31 19.60 -22.17 1.36
N THR A 32 20.84 -22.61 1.53
CA THR A 32 21.25 -24.02 1.33
C THR A 32 20.83 -24.92 2.49
N GLU A 33 20.49 -24.32 3.63
CA GLU A 33 20.13 -24.99 4.88
C GLU A 33 18.69 -25.51 4.89
N ILE A 34 17.84 -24.99 3.99
CA ILE A 34 16.43 -25.36 3.89
C ILE A 34 16.19 -26.35 2.75
N GLY A 35 15.38 -27.37 3.03
CA GLY A 35 15.02 -28.42 2.06
C GLY A 35 13.87 -28.02 1.13
N ALA A 36 13.13 -29.03 0.65
CA ALA A 36 11.97 -28.81 -0.20
C ALA A 36 10.92 -27.91 0.47
N ALA A 37 10.37 -26.99 -0.31
CA ALA A 37 9.33 -26.06 0.12
C ALA A 37 7.94 -26.57 -0.25
N SER A 38 6.96 -26.31 0.60
CA SER A 38 5.53 -26.44 0.29
C SER A 38 4.85 -25.09 0.44
N ASP A 39 4.20 -24.65 -0.64
CA ASP A 39 3.54 -23.35 -0.72
C ASP A 39 2.03 -23.52 -0.64
N LYS A 40 1.37 -22.63 0.13
CA LYS A 40 -0.07 -22.49 0.19
C LYS A 40 -0.40 -21.01 0.14
N GLY A 41 -1.41 -20.61 -0.63
CA GLY A 41 -1.87 -19.23 -0.65
C GLY A 41 -3.33 -19.13 -1.08
N PHE A 42 -3.97 -18.03 -0.71
CA PHE A 42 -5.35 -17.72 -1.05
C PHE A 42 -5.62 -16.23 -0.81
N ASP A 43 -6.66 -15.71 -1.44
CA ASP A 43 -7.18 -14.34 -1.33
C ASP A 43 -8.63 -14.31 -0.79
N ASP A 44 -9.31 -15.45 -0.74
CA ASP A 44 -10.63 -15.60 -0.14
C ASP A 44 -10.56 -15.60 1.42
N PRO A 45 -11.26 -14.67 2.11
CA PRO A 45 -11.34 -14.64 3.57
C PRO A 45 -11.78 -15.96 4.21
N ASP A 46 -12.60 -16.78 3.54
CA ASP A 46 -13.05 -18.07 4.06
C ASP A 46 -11.88 -19.04 4.30
N GLY A 47 -10.76 -18.86 3.58
CA GLY A 47 -9.52 -19.61 3.79
C GLY A 47 -8.89 -19.39 5.16
N LEU A 48 -9.20 -18.29 5.86
CA LEU A 48 -8.65 -17.96 7.17
C LEU A 48 -9.15 -18.88 8.29
N VAL A 49 -10.24 -19.62 8.11
CA VAL A 49 -10.75 -20.58 9.12
C VAL A 49 -9.69 -21.61 9.51
N ALA A 50 -8.82 -21.99 8.57
CA ALA A 50 -7.72 -22.92 8.80
C ALA A 50 -6.39 -22.25 9.22
N VAL A 51 -6.37 -20.92 9.38
CA VAL A 51 -5.18 -20.15 9.74
C VAL A 51 -5.26 -19.74 11.21
N GLU A 52 -4.14 -19.90 11.91
CA GLU A 52 -4.06 -19.48 13.31
C GLU A 52 -4.22 -17.96 13.43
N ASN A 53 -5.14 -17.53 14.30
CA ASN A 53 -5.59 -16.14 14.45
C ASN A 53 -6.34 -15.61 13.21
N GLY A 54 -6.92 -16.50 12.38
CA GLY A 54 -7.67 -16.15 11.18
C GLY A 54 -8.81 -15.14 11.43
N GLY A 55 -9.52 -15.28 12.55
CA GLY A 55 -10.56 -14.32 12.94
C GLY A 55 -10.00 -12.90 13.17
N LEU A 56 -8.86 -12.78 13.85
CA LEU A 56 -8.19 -11.49 14.03
C LEU A 56 -7.71 -10.91 12.70
N ILE A 57 -7.11 -11.75 11.85
CA ILE A 57 -6.61 -11.35 10.52
C ILE A 57 -7.76 -10.83 9.65
N ALA A 58 -8.93 -11.49 9.67
CA ALA A 58 -10.12 -11.03 8.97
C ALA A 58 -10.56 -9.66 9.49
N ASP A 59 -10.62 -9.50 10.82
CA ASP A 59 -11.15 -8.31 11.49
C ASP A 59 -10.32 -7.04 11.29
N VAL A 60 -8.99 -7.17 11.16
CA VAL A 60 -8.11 -6.02 10.92
C VAL A 60 -8.06 -5.59 9.45
N GLY A 61 -8.57 -6.42 8.53
CA GLY A 61 -8.66 -6.11 7.10
C GLY A 61 -7.74 -6.98 6.23
N PHE A 62 -8.09 -8.26 6.11
CA PHE A 62 -7.45 -9.22 5.21
C PHE A 62 -7.56 -8.85 3.72
N ASP A 63 -6.49 -9.11 2.95
CA ASP A 63 -6.46 -8.99 1.48
C ASP A 63 -5.97 -10.30 0.83
N ALA A 64 -4.80 -10.81 1.26
CA ALA A 64 -4.29 -12.09 0.75
C ALA A 64 -3.33 -12.78 1.73
N TYR A 65 -3.22 -14.10 1.63
CA TYR A 65 -2.35 -14.95 2.44
C TYR A 65 -1.42 -15.77 1.56
N ALA A 66 -0.16 -15.88 1.95
CA ALA A 66 0.72 -16.94 1.47
C ALA A 66 1.55 -17.50 2.63
N ARG A 67 1.78 -18.81 2.59
CA ARG A 67 2.68 -19.53 3.49
C ARG A 67 3.59 -20.44 2.70
N ARG A 68 4.86 -20.41 3.06
CA ARG A 68 5.87 -21.38 2.64
C ARG A 68 6.39 -22.12 3.85
N SER A 69 6.43 -23.44 3.77
CA SER A 69 6.96 -24.30 4.84
C SER A 69 8.10 -25.16 4.32
N TRP A 70 9.14 -25.33 5.13
CA TRP A 70 10.32 -26.13 4.83
C TRP A 70 10.57 -27.18 5.90
N ARG A 71 11.19 -28.29 5.48
CA ARG A 71 11.76 -29.30 6.36
C ARG A 71 13.28 -29.36 6.12
N PRO A 72 14.11 -28.81 7.01
CA PRO A 72 15.55 -28.87 6.90
C PRO A 72 16.06 -30.33 6.93
N PRO A 73 17.19 -30.65 6.28
CA PRO A 73 17.76 -32.01 6.29
C PRO A 73 18.15 -32.51 7.69
N GLY A 74 18.53 -31.60 8.59
CA GLY A 74 18.91 -31.91 9.98
C GLY A 74 17.73 -32.18 10.92
N GLY A 75 16.50 -32.24 10.40
CA GLY A 75 15.27 -32.24 11.19
C GLY A 75 14.75 -30.84 11.46
N GLY A 76 13.60 -30.75 12.13
CA GLY A 76 12.94 -29.48 12.44
C GLY A 76 11.89 -29.03 11.41
N ALA A 77 11.38 -27.82 11.62
CA ALA A 77 10.39 -27.20 10.76
C ALA A 77 10.59 -25.69 10.72
N LEU A 78 10.43 -25.10 9.54
CA LEU A 78 10.40 -23.66 9.35
C LEU A 78 9.17 -23.28 8.54
N SER A 79 8.44 -22.24 8.96
CA SER A 79 7.34 -21.68 8.19
C SER A 79 7.46 -20.16 8.10
N LEU A 80 7.27 -19.63 6.90
CA LEU A 80 7.16 -18.22 6.57
C LEU A 80 5.72 -17.95 6.13
N GLU A 81 5.05 -17.03 6.80
CA GLU A 81 3.72 -16.54 6.45
C GLU A 81 3.83 -15.06 6.06
N ILE A 82 3.22 -14.69 4.95
CA ILE A 82 3.13 -13.32 4.46
C ILE A 82 1.65 -13.03 4.25
N ILE A 83 1.16 -12.02 4.98
CA ILE A 83 -0.24 -11.61 4.96
C ILE A 83 -0.27 -10.20 4.38
N ALA A 84 -0.93 -10.04 3.23
CA ALA A 84 -1.30 -8.73 2.71
C ALA A 84 -2.61 -8.29 3.37
N LEU A 85 -2.64 -7.03 3.76
CA LEU A 85 -3.74 -6.40 4.47
C LEU A 85 -4.17 -5.13 3.73
N ARG A 86 -5.31 -4.58 4.16
CA ARG A 86 -5.89 -3.36 3.58
C ARG A 86 -4.92 -2.18 3.59
N ASP A 87 -4.21 -1.98 4.70
CA ASP A 87 -3.26 -0.89 4.87
C ASP A 87 -2.15 -1.23 5.90
N PHE A 88 -1.25 -0.29 6.17
CA PHE A 88 -0.16 -0.47 7.12
C PHE A 88 -0.63 -0.50 8.59
N ARG A 89 -1.77 0.13 8.89
CA ARG A 89 -2.36 0.14 10.24
C ARG A 89 -2.81 -1.26 10.62
N ALA A 90 -3.42 -1.98 9.68
CA ALA A 90 -3.78 -3.38 9.85
C ALA A 90 -2.55 -4.26 10.12
N ALA A 91 -1.45 -4.07 9.38
CA ALA A 91 -0.20 -4.82 9.59
C ALA A 91 0.43 -4.53 10.95
N TYR A 92 0.48 -3.26 11.34
CA TYR A 92 0.96 -2.84 12.65
C TYR A 92 0.08 -3.39 13.79
N SER A 93 -1.24 -3.44 13.59
CA SER A 93 -2.18 -4.03 14.54
C SER A 93 -1.87 -5.50 14.81
N LEU A 94 -1.68 -6.32 13.77
CA LEU A 94 -1.28 -7.73 13.95
C LEU A 94 0.05 -7.86 14.69
N LEU A 95 1.04 -7.01 14.37
CA LEU A 95 2.31 -7.00 15.09
C LEU A 95 2.10 -6.71 16.57
N THR A 96 1.33 -5.68 16.92
CA THR A 96 1.06 -5.38 18.33
C THR A 96 0.29 -6.51 19.02
N LEU A 97 -0.73 -7.09 18.40
CA LEU A 97 -1.59 -8.05 19.08
C LEU A 97 -0.99 -9.46 19.17
N LEU A 98 -0.05 -9.81 18.28
CA LEU A 98 0.51 -11.16 18.20
C LEU A 98 1.98 -11.26 18.62
N ARG A 99 2.66 -10.14 18.89
CA ARG A 99 4.10 -10.13 19.22
C ARG A 99 4.42 -11.07 20.40
N PRO A 100 5.56 -11.79 20.32
CA PRO A 100 6.05 -12.58 21.45
C PRO A 100 6.88 -11.75 22.44
N THR A 101 7.51 -10.67 21.96
CA THR A 101 8.45 -9.82 22.70
C THR A 101 8.14 -8.35 22.47
N GLN A 102 8.96 -7.43 23.00
CA GLN A 102 8.82 -6.00 22.74
C GLN A 102 9.01 -5.68 21.25
N ILE A 103 8.29 -4.67 20.75
CA ILE A 103 8.45 -4.19 19.38
C ILE A 103 9.68 -3.30 19.30
N GLU A 104 10.52 -3.56 18.31
CA GLU A 104 11.68 -2.76 17.95
C GLU A 104 11.47 -2.11 16.58
N ALA A 105 11.97 -0.89 16.43
CA ALA A 105 12.03 -0.20 15.16
C ALA A 105 13.26 -0.68 14.37
N GLY A 106 13.16 -0.72 13.04
CA GLY A 106 14.27 -1.09 12.18
C GLY A 106 14.14 -2.50 11.58
N PRO A 107 15.20 -2.99 10.91
CA PRO A 107 15.10 -4.21 10.12
C PRO A 107 14.98 -5.46 10.99
N PRO A 108 14.23 -6.48 10.54
CA PRO A 108 13.49 -6.53 9.27
C PRO A 108 12.17 -5.73 9.33
N GLY A 109 11.78 -5.11 8.21
CA GLY A 109 10.54 -4.32 8.13
C GLY A 109 10.61 -2.92 8.75
N ASP A 110 9.44 -2.29 8.89
CA ASP A 110 9.28 -0.98 9.54
C ASP A 110 9.36 -1.14 11.08
N ALA A 111 8.79 -2.23 11.59
CA ALA A 111 8.85 -2.63 12.99
C ALA A 111 8.79 -4.15 13.11
N TRP A 112 9.47 -4.72 14.11
CA TRP A 112 9.54 -6.15 14.32
C TRP A 112 9.47 -6.53 15.80
N ALA A 113 9.13 -7.78 16.07
CA ALA A 113 9.19 -8.38 17.39
C ALA A 113 9.49 -9.86 17.23
N GLY A 114 10.43 -10.38 18.00
CA GLY A 114 10.76 -11.79 17.93
C GLY A 114 11.94 -12.24 18.76
N ASP A 115 12.24 -13.51 18.59
CA ASP A 115 13.42 -14.23 19.06
C ASP A 115 13.86 -15.25 17.99
N ASP A 116 14.78 -16.15 18.36
CA ASP A 116 15.32 -17.19 17.47
C ASP A 116 14.26 -18.21 16.97
N ARG A 117 13.08 -18.28 17.61
CA ARG A 117 12.02 -19.23 17.26
C ARG A 117 10.88 -18.58 16.51
N VAL A 118 10.49 -17.37 16.91
CA VAL A 118 9.38 -16.65 16.30
C VAL A 118 9.82 -15.24 16.01
N LEU A 119 9.81 -14.87 14.72
CA LEU A 119 10.09 -13.51 14.28
C LEU A 119 8.88 -12.98 13.53
N MET A 120 8.37 -11.82 13.92
CA MET A 120 7.27 -11.12 13.26
C MET A 120 7.71 -9.73 12.87
N PHE A 121 7.28 -9.25 11.70
CA PHE A 121 7.48 -7.85 11.34
C PHE A 121 6.33 -7.31 10.47
N ALA A 122 6.15 -6.01 10.53
CA ALA A 122 5.25 -5.27 9.65
C ALA A 122 6.08 -4.41 8.68
N GLN A 123 5.70 -4.39 7.40
CA GLN A 123 6.30 -3.51 6.40
C GLN A 123 5.26 -3.05 5.38
N GLY A 124 4.95 -1.75 5.38
CA GLY A 124 3.80 -1.23 4.65
C GLY A 124 2.53 -2.02 5.01
N ARG A 125 1.76 -2.45 4.01
CA ARG A 125 0.52 -3.24 4.20
C ARG A 125 0.72 -4.74 4.45
N ARG A 126 1.93 -5.18 4.79
CA ARG A 126 2.28 -6.60 4.92
C ARG A 126 2.68 -6.92 6.34
N PHE A 127 2.10 -7.99 6.87
CA PHE A 127 2.55 -8.64 8.09
C PHE A 127 3.25 -9.94 7.73
N VAL A 128 4.43 -10.16 8.30
CA VAL A 128 5.24 -11.35 8.05
C VAL A 128 5.50 -12.05 9.36
N ARG A 129 5.34 -13.38 9.36
CA ARG A 129 5.58 -14.24 10.53
C ARG A 129 6.43 -15.44 10.14
N LEU A 130 7.58 -15.55 10.78
CA LEU A 130 8.47 -16.69 10.69
C LEU A 130 8.41 -17.51 11.97
N ARG A 131 8.38 -18.83 11.83
CA ARG A 131 8.44 -19.77 12.95
C ARG A 131 9.39 -20.88 12.63
N GLY A 132 10.42 -21.05 13.46
CA GLY A 132 11.44 -22.08 13.34
C GLY A 132 11.48 -22.97 14.59
N SER A 133 11.60 -24.27 14.38
CA SER A 133 11.93 -25.24 15.42
C SER A 133 13.01 -26.20 14.91
N GLY A 134 14.06 -26.41 15.69
CA GLY A 134 15.19 -27.27 15.29
C GLY A 134 16.00 -26.71 14.10
N VAL A 135 16.00 -25.40 13.90
CA VAL A 135 16.80 -24.68 12.89
C VAL A 135 17.90 -23.86 13.56
N SER A 136 18.91 -23.44 12.78
CA SER A 136 19.92 -22.48 13.25
C SER A 136 19.26 -21.17 13.67
N ALA A 137 19.73 -20.58 14.77
CA ALA A 137 19.16 -19.37 15.36
C ALA A 137 19.22 -18.14 14.43
N ASP A 138 20.21 -18.05 13.55
CA ASP A 138 20.38 -16.93 12.60
C ASP A 138 19.48 -17.03 11.36
N LEU A 139 19.00 -18.23 11.03
CA LEU A 139 18.29 -18.50 9.78
C LEU A 139 16.98 -17.72 9.64
N PRO A 140 16.09 -17.64 10.66
CA PRO A 140 14.89 -16.81 10.58
C PRO A 140 15.19 -15.34 10.29
N GLY A 141 16.24 -14.78 10.91
CA GLY A 141 16.66 -13.39 10.70
C GLY A 141 17.11 -13.13 9.27
N ARG A 142 17.92 -14.04 8.69
CA ARG A 142 18.37 -13.94 7.29
C ARG A 142 17.23 -14.02 6.29
N ILE A 143 16.27 -14.92 6.51
CA ILE A 143 15.07 -15.03 5.66
C ILE A 143 14.21 -13.78 5.79
N ALA A 144 14.01 -13.27 7.01
CA ALA A 144 13.25 -12.04 7.22
C ALA A 144 13.87 -10.84 6.50
N ALA A 145 15.21 -10.72 6.50
CA ALA A 145 15.93 -9.69 5.76
C ALA A 145 15.75 -9.81 4.23
N SER A 146 15.81 -11.04 3.68
CA SER A 146 15.55 -11.31 2.26
C SER A 146 14.12 -10.96 1.85
N VAL A 147 13.13 -11.35 2.66
CA VAL A 147 11.70 -11.00 2.44
C VAL A 147 11.50 -9.49 2.52
N SER A 148 12.05 -8.83 3.54
CA SER A 148 11.93 -7.37 3.71
C SER A 148 12.53 -6.61 2.52
N SER A 149 13.68 -7.06 2.01
CA SER A 149 14.32 -6.52 0.81
C SER A 149 13.46 -6.70 -0.45
N SER A 150 12.77 -7.85 -0.56
CA SER A 150 11.88 -8.16 -1.68
C SER A 150 10.58 -7.33 -1.65
N ILE A 151 10.11 -6.94 -0.47
CA ILE A 151 8.92 -6.08 -0.31
C ILE A 151 9.20 -4.66 -0.82
N GLY A 152 10.42 -4.16 -0.61
CA GLY A 152 10.85 -2.84 -1.08
C GLY A 152 11.39 -1.94 0.04
N PRO A 153 11.43 -0.61 -0.16
CA PRO A 153 11.96 0.31 0.84
C PRO A 153 11.12 0.30 2.11
N ARG A 154 11.78 0.62 3.22
CA ARG A 154 11.14 0.85 4.52
C ARG A 154 10.70 2.29 4.61
N GLU A 155 9.61 2.52 5.33
CA GLU A 155 9.02 3.84 5.47
C GLU A 155 8.79 4.22 6.95
N ASP A 156 9.28 3.40 7.89
CA ASP A 156 9.17 3.58 9.34
C ASP A 156 7.74 3.95 9.76
N ARG A 157 6.76 3.23 9.19
CA ARG A 157 5.33 3.52 9.34
C ARG A 157 4.78 3.02 10.67
N VAL A 158 4.70 3.91 11.65
CA VAL A 158 3.94 3.72 12.89
C VAL A 158 2.63 4.50 12.81
N PRO A 159 1.47 3.93 13.23
CA PRO A 159 0.21 4.68 13.25
C PRO A 159 0.32 5.95 14.09
N SER A 160 -0.22 7.06 13.57
CA SER A 160 -0.11 8.37 14.23
C SER A 160 -0.76 8.42 15.62
N LEU A 161 -1.72 7.53 15.88
CA LEU A 161 -2.33 7.41 17.20
C LEU A 161 -1.36 6.87 18.24
N VAL A 162 -0.51 5.92 17.84
CA VAL A 162 0.49 5.30 18.74
C VAL A 162 1.53 6.34 19.15
N SER A 163 2.00 7.18 18.23
CA SER A 163 2.97 8.24 18.53
C SER A 163 2.41 9.39 19.38
N ARG A 164 1.10 9.43 19.61
CA ARG A 164 0.43 10.39 20.50
C ARG A 164 0.26 9.85 21.93
N LEU A 165 0.61 8.60 22.19
CA LEU A 165 0.67 8.07 23.55
C LEU A 165 1.84 8.72 24.31
N PRO A 166 1.64 9.17 25.56
CA PRO A 166 2.74 9.66 26.39
C PRO A 166 3.85 8.61 26.55
N GLU A 167 5.10 9.05 26.53
CA GLU A 167 6.27 8.17 26.77
C GLU A 167 6.55 7.91 28.26
N PRO A 168 6.46 8.90 29.18
CA PRO A 168 6.87 8.70 30.57
C PRO A 168 6.08 7.60 31.28
N GLY A 169 6.79 6.60 31.78
CA GLY A 169 6.21 5.49 32.54
C GLY A 169 5.46 4.46 31.69
N ARG A 170 5.47 4.56 30.36
CA ARG A 170 4.81 3.60 29.46
C ARG A 170 5.53 2.25 29.47
N GLU A 171 4.76 1.18 29.58
CA GLU A 171 5.25 -0.19 29.45
C GLU A 171 5.12 -0.63 27.97
N GLU A 172 6.16 -0.45 27.16
CA GLU A 172 6.15 -0.74 25.70
C GLU A 172 5.62 -2.13 25.33
N ALA A 173 5.96 -3.13 26.15
CA ALA A 173 5.51 -4.51 25.96
C ALA A 173 3.99 -4.70 26.14
N THR A 174 3.23 -3.66 26.52
CA THR A 174 1.78 -3.70 26.70
C THR A 174 1.00 -2.87 25.68
N LEU A 175 1.68 -2.24 24.72
CA LEU A 175 1.05 -1.46 23.66
C LEU A 175 0.09 -2.35 22.84
N GLU A 176 -1.15 -1.95 22.64
CA GLU A 176 -2.11 -2.64 21.78
C GLU A 176 -2.68 -1.60 20.82
N TYR A 177 -2.68 -1.89 19.52
CA TYR A 177 -3.25 -1.00 18.52
C TYR A 177 -4.33 -1.72 17.72
N TYR A 178 -5.48 -1.06 17.59
CA TYR A 178 -6.65 -1.53 16.87
C TYR A 178 -7.05 -0.48 15.82
N PRO A 179 -7.09 -0.83 14.53
CA PRO A 179 -7.45 0.11 13.46
C PRO A 179 -8.97 0.39 13.41
N GLY A 180 -9.74 -0.23 14.30
CA GLY A 180 -11.19 -0.16 14.36
C GLY A 180 -11.71 -0.87 15.60
N LEU A 181 -12.99 -0.69 15.89
CA LEU A 181 -13.62 -1.27 17.07
C LEU A 181 -13.77 -2.80 16.99
N ALA A 182 -14.06 -3.34 15.81
CA ALA A 182 -14.30 -4.76 15.59
C ALA A 182 -13.19 -5.69 16.16
N PRO A 183 -11.89 -5.48 15.88
CA PRO A 183 -10.83 -6.30 16.45
C PRO A 183 -10.68 -6.11 17.98
N LEU A 184 -10.97 -4.93 18.53
CA LEU A 184 -10.98 -4.71 19.99
C LEU A 184 -12.07 -5.54 20.67
N LEU A 185 -13.32 -5.49 20.16
CA LEU A 185 -14.47 -6.18 20.76
C LEU A 185 -14.24 -7.70 20.82
N ARG A 186 -13.61 -8.28 19.78
CA ARG A 186 -13.45 -9.73 19.66
C ARG A 186 -12.12 -10.25 20.22
N HIS A 187 -11.06 -9.45 20.23
CA HIS A 187 -9.70 -9.92 20.54
C HIS A 187 -9.01 -9.20 21.70
N SER A 188 -9.69 -8.31 22.44
CA SER A 188 -9.13 -7.68 23.66
C SER A 188 -8.98 -8.63 24.86
N ALA A 189 -9.23 -9.93 24.69
CA ALA A 189 -9.19 -10.94 25.75
C ALA A 189 -10.04 -10.56 26.98
N GLY A 190 -11.24 -10.00 26.75
CA GLY A 190 -12.15 -9.57 27.82
C GLY A 190 -11.69 -8.32 28.57
N ARG A 191 -10.60 -7.67 28.14
CA ARG A 191 -10.11 -6.40 28.71
C ARG A 191 -10.74 -5.20 28.03
N MET A 192 -11.88 -5.39 27.37
CA MET A 192 -12.62 -4.30 26.75
C MET A 192 -13.04 -3.33 27.86
N PRO A 193 -12.69 -2.06 27.75
CA PRO A 193 -13.18 -1.11 28.72
C PRO A 193 -14.69 -0.97 28.58
N ASP A 194 -15.42 -0.98 29.71
CA ASP A 194 -16.89 -0.86 29.75
C ASP A 194 -17.41 0.42 29.05
N PHE A 195 -16.50 1.36 28.79
CA PHE A 195 -16.77 2.64 28.16
C PHE A 195 -16.73 2.63 26.65
N VAL A 196 -16.08 1.65 26.02
CA VAL A 196 -16.00 1.62 24.55
C VAL A 196 -17.33 1.11 24.01
N ARG A 197 -18.12 2.02 23.42
CA ARG A 197 -19.43 1.70 22.86
C ARG A 197 -19.37 1.44 21.35
N PRO A 198 -20.13 0.44 20.86
CA PRO A 198 -20.38 0.27 19.43
C PRO A 198 -21.09 1.49 18.84
N GLY A 199 -20.70 1.90 17.63
CA GLY A 199 -21.42 2.92 16.85
C GLY A 199 -20.55 3.91 16.08
N PHE A 200 -19.28 4.04 16.47
CA PHE A 200 -18.34 4.94 15.80
C PHE A 200 -17.15 4.16 15.24
N ASP A 201 -16.76 4.47 14.01
CA ASP A 201 -15.49 4.04 13.44
C ASP A 201 -14.39 4.90 14.08
N MET A 202 -13.49 4.28 14.85
CA MET A 202 -12.43 4.96 15.57
C MET A 202 -11.20 4.05 15.64
N GLU A 203 -10.02 4.64 15.63
CA GLU A 203 -8.79 3.92 15.98
C GLU A 203 -8.60 3.91 17.49
N ILE A 204 -8.06 2.82 18.01
CA ILE A 204 -7.78 2.66 19.45
C ILE A 204 -6.32 2.29 19.64
N ALA A 205 -5.63 3.02 20.51
CA ALA A 205 -4.33 2.64 21.03
C ALA A 205 -4.41 2.51 22.56
N ARG A 206 -3.79 1.48 23.12
CA ARG A 206 -3.83 1.20 24.55
C ARG A 206 -2.46 0.82 25.06
N ALA A 207 -2.08 1.27 26.25
CA ALA A 207 -0.86 0.82 26.92
C ALA A 207 -1.01 0.91 28.44
N ARG A 208 -0.22 0.12 29.17
CA ARG A 208 -0.07 0.26 30.62
C ARG A 208 1.02 1.27 30.94
N TYR A 209 0.84 1.92 32.08
CA TYR A 209 1.77 2.87 32.64
C TYR A 209 2.02 2.55 34.12
N SER A 210 3.26 2.74 34.56
CA SER A 210 3.61 2.70 35.98
C SER A 210 3.66 4.13 36.53
N LEU A 211 2.65 4.51 37.32
CA LEU A 211 2.56 5.82 37.98
C LEU A 211 2.72 5.63 39.48
N GLY A 212 3.85 6.06 40.04
CA GLY A 212 4.11 5.96 41.48
C GLY A 212 4.05 4.52 42.02
N GLY A 213 4.42 3.53 41.19
CA GLY A 213 4.37 2.11 41.55
C GLY A 213 3.01 1.43 41.32
N VAL A 214 1.99 2.16 40.87
CA VAL A 214 0.68 1.61 40.50
C VAL A 214 0.60 1.44 38.99
N SER A 215 0.16 0.26 38.53
CA SER A 215 -0.12 0.04 37.11
C SER A 215 -1.50 0.59 36.77
N VAL A 216 -1.54 1.49 35.79
CA VAL A 216 -2.76 2.05 35.20
C VAL A 216 -2.79 1.76 33.71
N THR A 217 -3.97 1.84 33.12
CA THR A 217 -4.17 1.59 31.70
C THR A 217 -4.69 2.84 31.03
N LEU A 218 -3.94 3.36 30.05
CA LEU A 218 -4.38 4.47 29.21
C LEU A 218 -4.93 3.89 27.90
N THR A 219 -6.15 4.27 27.55
CA THR A 219 -6.78 4.02 26.26
C THR A 219 -6.95 5.35 25.55
N LEU A 220 -6.42 5.44 24.34
CA LEU A 220 -6.50 6.61 23.47
C LEU A 220 -7.35 6.25 22.25
N LEU A 221 -8.37 7.07 21.99
CA LEU A 221 -9.33 6.90 20.91
C LEU A 221 -9.14 8.05 19.91
N ASP A 222 -9.02 7.75 18.61
CA ASP A 222 -8.99 8.75 17.54
C ASP A 222 -10.29 8.70 16.74
N PHE A 223 -11.08 9.76 16.85
CA PHE A 223 -12.34 9.88 16.12
C PHE A 223 -12.14 10.55 14.77
N PRO A 224 -12.99 10.26 13.77
CA PRO A 224 -12.92 10.91 12.46
C PRO A 224 -13.11 12.44 12.53
N THR A 225 -13.84 12.92 13.54
CA THR A 225 -14.10 14.36 13.74
C THR A 225 -14.07 14.74 15.22
N PRO A 226 -13.68 16.00 15.54
CA PRO A 226 -13.75 16.52 16.91
C PRO A 226 -15.16 16.50 17.51
N GLN A 227 -16.20 16.70 16.69
CA GLN A 227 -17.59 16.70 17.15
C GLN A 227 -18.03 15.31 17.62
N MET A 228 -17.56 14.25 16.96
CA MET A 228 -17.82 12.87 17.41
C MET A 228 -17.08 12.57 18.72
N ALA A 229 -15.83 13.04 18.85
CA ALA A 229 -15.07 12.91 20.10
C ALA A 229 -15.76 13.65 21.26
N GLU A 230 -16.28 14.86 21.01
CA GLU A 230 -17.02 15.66 21.99
C GLU A 230 -18.30 14.97 22.43
N ALA A 231 -19.14 14.55 21.48
CA ALA A 231 -20.37 13.83 21.77
C ALA A 231 -20.10 12.54 22.57
N TYR A 232 -19.05 11.79 22.20
CA TYR A 232 -18.63 10.61 22.93
C TYR A 232 -18.14 10.94 24.35
N PHE A 233 -17.35 12.00 24.52
CA PHE A 233 -16.80 12.41 25.81
C PHE A 233 -17.88 12.95 26.76
N GLU A 234 -18.80 13.78 26.26
CA GLU A 234 -19.93 14.34 27.02
C GLU A 234 -20.92 13.27 27.47
N GLU A 235 -21.15 12.23 26.68
CA GLU A 235 -21.98 11.10 27.11
C GLU A 235 -21.27 10.28 28.21
N PHE A 236 -19.94 10.23 28.16
CA PHE A 236 -19.15 9.33 28.97
C PHE A 236 -18.85 9.86 30.39
N VAL A 237 -18.37 11.11 30.50
CA VAL A 237 -17.96 11.71 31.78
C VAL A 237 -19.07 11.75 32.84
N PRO A 238 -20.35 12.06 32.51
CA PRO A 238 -21.44 12.07 33.49
C PRO A 238 -21.97 10.68 33.85
N GLY A 239 -21.76 9.68 32.99
CA GLY A 239 -22.38 8.35 33.08
C GLY A 239 -21.49 7.23 33.64
N ALA A 240 -20.22 7.50 33.91
CA ALA A 240 -19.28 6.48 34.39
C ALA A 240 -19.75 5.93 35.75
N PRO A 241 -20.05 4.61 35.86
CA PRO A 241 -20.50 4.03 37.12
C PRO A 241 -19.38 4.19 38.15
N ALA A 242 -19.69 4.85 39.27
CA ALA A 242 -18.77 5.17 40.37
C ALA A 242 -18.11 3.95 41.06
N ARG A 243 -18.24 2.73 40.52
CA ARG A 243 -18.17 1.51 41.32
C ARG A 243 -16.96 0.61 41.15
N ARG A 244 -16.08 0.68 40.13
CA ARG A 244 -14.95 -0.29 40.07
C ARG A 244 -13.56 0.15 39.57
N ALA A 245 -13.35 1.36 39.06
CA ALA A 245 -12.01 1.94 38.91
C ALA A 245 -12.15 3.47 38.89
N ARG A 246 -11.18 4.21 39.44
CA ARG A 246 -11.13 5.65 39.19
C ARG A 246 -10.78 5.83 37.72
N LEU A 247 -11.72 6.40 36.99
CA LEU A 247 -11.61 6.65 35.57
C LEU A 247 -11.46 8.14 35.34
N TYR A 248 -10.39 8.51 34.65
CA TYR A 248 -10.09 9.89 34.31
C TYR A 248 -10.15 10.04 32.80
N GLY A 249 -10.73 11.12 32.33
CA GLY A 249 -10.93 11.37 30.91
C GLY A 249 -10.43 12.74 30.50
N ARG A 250 -9.88 12.85 29.29
CA ARG A 250 -9.56 14.11 28.64
C ARG A 250 -9.87 14.05 27.16
N GLN A 251 -10.47 15.10 26.63
CA GLN A 251 -10.63 15.31 25.20
C GLN A 251 -9.57 16.32 24.69
N ALA A 252 -8.99 16.05 23.52
CA ALA A 252 -8.11 16.97 22.80
C ALA A 252 -8.37 16.87 21.29
N GLY A 253 -9.21 17.75 20.75
CA GLY A 253 -9.61 17.70 19.33
C GLY A 253 -10.39 16.41 19.02
N PRO A 254 -9.97 15.60 18.03
CA PRO A 254 -10.56 14.29 17.74
C PRO A 254 -10.13 13.18 18.70
N LEU A 255 -9.22 13.47 19.63
CA LEU A 255 -8.72 12.47 20.58
C LEU A 255 -9.54 12.45 21.86
N VAL A 256 -9.82 11.24 22.35
CA VAL A 256 -10.33 11.01 23.71
C VAL A 256 -9.37 10.06 24.43
N ALA A 257 -8.80 10.53 25.53
CA ALA A 257 -7.92 9.77 26.40
C ALA A 257 -8.67 9.36 27.66
N LEU A 258 -8.61 8.06 27.98
CA LEU A 258 -9.29 7.46 29.12
C LEU A 258 -8.28 6.65 29.93
N LEU A 259 -8.13 7.01 31.20
CA LEU A 259 -7.18 6.42 32.12
C LEU A 259 -7.91 5.62 33.20
N GLU A 260 -7.68 4.32 33.23
CA GLU A 260 -8.24 3.39 34.21
C GLU A 260 -7.17 3.01 35.25
N GLY A 261 -7.48 3.21 36.54
CA GLY A 261 -6.68 2.64 37.62
C GLY A 261 -6.82 3.42 38.94
N ASP A 262 -6.29 2.88 40.02
CA ASP A 262 -6.36 3.51 41.34
C ASP A 262 -5.21 4.51 41.54
N VAL A 263 -5.35 5.69 40.93
CA VAL A 263 -4.38 6.79 41.05
C VAL A 263 -5.01 8.05 41.63
N THR A 264 -4.15 8.98 42.06
CA THR A 264 -4.60 10.31 42.48
C THR A 264 -5.00 11.14 41.27
N ALA A 265 -5.95 12.07 41.46
CA ALA A 265 -6.39 12.95 40.38
C ALA A 265 -5.23 13.75 39.77
N ALA A 266 -4.32 14.26 40.60
CA ALA A 266 -3.14 15.00 40.13
C ALA A 266 -2.19 14.15 39.28
N ALA A 267 -1.97 12.89 39.63
CA ALA A 267 -1.15 11.98 38.83
C ALA A 267 -1.83 11.63 37.50
N ALA A 268 -3.15 11.44 37.51
CA ALA A 268 -3.94 11.21 36.30
C ALA A 268 -3.92 12.41 35.36
N GLU A 269 -4.13 13.63 35.88
CA GLU A 269 -4.03 14.87 35.11
C GLU A 269 -2.64 15.03 34.47
N THR A 270 -1.57 14.77 35.23
CA THR A 270 -0.19 14.86 34.71
C THR A 270 0.03 13.94 33.51
N LEU A 271 -0.48 12.71 33.54
CA LEU A 271 -0.38 11.78 32.42
C LEU A 271 -1.27 12.20 31.23
N LEU A 272 -2.52 12.60 31.51
CA LEU A 272 -3.47 13.04 30.50
C LEU A 272 -3.04 14.34 29.80
N ASP A 273 -2.32 15.23 30.49
CA ASP A 273 -1.69 16.44 29.94
C ASP A 273 -0.64 16.16 28.87
N GLY A 274 -0.09 14.94 28.86
CA GLY A 274 0.78 14.43 27.81
C GLY A 274 0.04 14.16 26.49
N VAL A 275 -1.28 13.92 26.53
CA VAL A 275 -2.08 13.70 25.33
C VAL A 275 -2.42 15.04 24.70
N ARG A 276 -1.73 15.35 23.60
CA ARG A 276 -1.89 16.61 22.88
C ARG A 276 -2.24 16.34 21.43
N TYR A 277 -3.25 17.05 20.94
CA TYR A 277 -3.55 17.11 19.53
C TYR A 277 -2.91 18.36 18.94
N SER A 278 -2.01 18.16 17.97
CA SER A 278 -1.39 19.24 17.20
C SER A 278 -1.90 19.21 15.77
N TYR A 279 -2.48 20.32 15.31
CA TYR A 279 -2.91 20.46 13.93
C TYR A 279 -1.69 20.82 13.06
N SER A 280 -1.08 19.83 12.40
CA SER A 280 -0.11 20.13 11.35
C SER A 280 -0.88 20.44 10.08
N VAL A 281 -1.11 21.73 9.78
CA VAL A 281 -1.52 22.15 8.43
C VAL A 281 -0.32 21.87 7.52
N ARG A 282 -0.27 20.69 6.92
CA ARG A 282 0.57 20.48 5.74
C ARG A 282 -0.18 21.09 4.58
N TRP A 283 0.33 22.21 4.08
CA TRP A 283 0.01 22.63 2.73
C TRP A 283 0.45 21.47 1.83
N LEU A 284 -0.52 20.76 1.28
CA LEU A 284 -0.30 19.88 0.15
C LEU A 284 0.05 20.83 -1.01
N ASP A 285 1.31 21.24 -1.08
CA ASP A 285 1.87 21.56 -2.39
C ASP A 285 1.65 20.30 -3.20
N ASP A 286 0.85 20.41 -4.26
CA ASP A 286 0.46 19.30 -5.11
C ASP A 286 1.74 18.76 -5.77
N GLU A 287 2.46 17.88 -5.08
CA GLU A 287 3.61 17.12 -5.60
C GLU A 287 3.16 16.05 -6.63
N ARG A 288 1.99 16.24 -7.24
CA ARG A 288 1.64 15.56 -8.48
C ARG A 288 2.59 16.04 -9.57
N GLU A 289 3.64 15.24 -9.71
CA GLU A 289 4.54 15.20 -10.84
C GLU A 289 5.36 16.48 -10.99
N ARG A 290 6.47 16.60 -10.24
CA ARG A 290 7.59 17.38 -10.79
C ARG A 290 7.96 16.70 -12.10
N PRO A 291 7.64 17.30 -13.28
CA PRO A 291 7.91 16.64 -14.54
C PRO A 291 9.41 16.44 -14.59
N ALA A 292 9.84 15.22 -14.91
CA ALA A 292 11.26 14.92 -15.05
C ALA A 292 11.88 16.00 -15.96
N VAL A 293 12.84 16.74 -15.41
CA VAL A 293 13.43 17.91 -16.05
C VAL A 293 14.76 17.47 -16.65
N LEU A 294 14.88 17.61 -17.97
CA LEU A 294 16.13 17.39 -18.69
C LEU A 294 16.60 18.77 -19.17
N TRP A 295 17.74 19.26 -18.68
CA TRP A 295 18.25 20.62 -18.95
C TRP A 295 17.30 21.75 -18.56
N GLY A 296 16.58 21.61 -17.44
CA GLY A 296 15.67 22.66 -16.94
C GLY A 296 14.36 22.80 -17.72
N VAL A 297 14.11 21.95 -18.71
CA VAL A 297 12.85 21.92 -19.47
C VAL A 297 12.05 20.67 -19.07
N PRO A 298 10.74 20.81 -18.77
CA PRO A 298 9.86 19.67 -18.51
C PRO A 298 9.85 18.66 -19.68
N LEU A 299 10.15 17.39 -19.41
CA LEU A 299 10.09 16.30 -20.41
C LEU A 299 8.76 16.23 -21.19
N PRO A 300 7.57 16.50 -20.61
CA PRO A 300 6.32 16.54 -21.37
C PRO A 300 6.34 17.60 -22.49
N LEU A 301 6.93 18.77 -22.23
CA LEU A 301 7.08 19.84 -23.22
C LEU A 301 8.11 19.46 -24.30
N LEU A 302 9.21 18.81 -23.91
CA LEU A 302 10.19 18.31 -24.87
C LEU A 302 9.55 17.28 -25.81
N ARG A 303 8.73 16.37 -25.26
CA ARG A 303 8.01 15.35 -26.02
C ARG A 303 7.00 15.94 -26.99
N THR A 304 6.25 16.97 -26.59
CA THR A 304 5.30 17.63 -27.50
C THR A 304 6.04 18.34 -28.64
N VAL A 305 7.14 19.03 -28.36
CA VAL A 305 7.97 19.68 -29.38
C VAL A 305 8.52 18.66 -30.39
N VAL A 306 9.09 17.56 -29.92
CA VAL A 306 9.61 16.49 -30.80
C VAL A 306 8.49 15.89 -31.66
N ASN A 307 7.32 15.62 -31.07
CA ASN A 307 6.17 15.10 -31.81
C ASN A 307 5.66 16.09 -32.87
N SER A 308 5.67 17.40 -32.58
CA SER A 308 5.31 18.43 -33.56
C SER A 308 6.29 18.46 -34.74
N PHE A 309 7.59 18.33 -34.49
CA PHE A 309 8.59 18.26 -35.58
C PHE A 309 8.40 17.01 -36.45
N LEU A 310 8.17 15.84 -35.83
CA LEU A 310 7.90 14.60 -36.57
C LEU A 310 6.62 14.71 -37.41
N PHE A 311 5.57 15.35 -36.88
CA PHE A 311 4.32 15.56 -37.59
C PHE A 311 4.49 16.47 -38.80
N VAL A 312 5.22 17.58 -38.66
CA VAL A 312 5.53 18.48 -39.78
C VAL A 312 6.34 17.76 -40.85
N MET A 313 7.37 17.00 -40.47
CA MET A 313 8.18 16.21 -41.39
C MET A 313 7.33 15.21 -42.18
N LEU A 314 6.41 14.52 -41.50
CA LEU A 314 5.49 13.57 -42.12
C LEU A 314 4.57 14.23 -43.16
N ILE A 315 4.03 15.42 -42.85
CA ILE A 315 3.18 16.18 -43.78
C ILE A 315 4.00 16.66 -44.99
N SER A 316 5.23 17.13 -44.78
CA SER A 316 6.11 17.55 -45.87
C SER A 316 6.40 16.40 -46.84
N VAL A 317 6.73 15.20 -46.33
CA VAL A 317 6.95 14.01 -47.17
C VAL A 317 5.67 13.62 -47.93
N ALA A 318 4.52 13.63 -47.27
CA ALA A 318 3.24 13.33 -47.91
C ALA A 318 2.91 14.34 -49.04
N SER A 319 3.19 15.62 -48.81
CA SER A 319 2.98 16.68 -49.80
C SER A 319 3.84 16.48 -51.06
N ILE A 320 5.13 16.14 -50.88
CA ILE A 320 6.05 15.85 -51.98
C ILE A 320 5.58 14.63 -52.78
N LEU A 321 5.15 13.57 -52.10
CA LEU A 321 4.65 12.35 -52.75
C LEU A 321 3.40 12.62 -53.59
N VAL A 322 2.44 13.37 -53.05
CA VAL A 322 1.22 13.76 -53.78
C VAL A 322 1.56 14.63 -55.00
N GLY A 323 2.47 15.59 -54.84
CA GLY A 323 2.94 16.43 -55.93
C GLY A 323 3.61 15.63 -57.06
N ALA A 324 4.48 14.69 -56.71
CA ALA A 324 5.14 13.80 -57.68
C ALA A 324 4.11 12.91 -58.42
N LEU A 325 3.14 12.36 -57.70
CA LEU A 325 2.12 11.49 -58.27
C LEU A 325 1.18 12.26 -59.23
N ALA A 326 0.82 13.49 -58.87
CA ALA A 326 0.07 14.40 -59.73
C ALA A 326 0.86 14.76 -61.01
N ALA A 327 2.16 15.07 -60.88
CA ALA A 327 3.03 15.36 -62.01
C ALA A 327 3.14 14.18 -62.98
N ILE A 328 3.31 12.96 -62.47
CA ILE A 328 3.34 11.73 -63.28
C ILE A 328 2.00 11.51 -64.00
N CYS A 329 0.88 11.72 -63.30
CA CYS A 329 -0.46 11.57 -63.88
C CYS A 329 -0.71 12.58 -65.01
N LEU A 330 -0.35 13.84 -64.80
CA LEU A 330 -0.45 14.89 -65.81
C LEU A 330 0.47 14.62 -67.01
N PHE A 331 1.70 14.17 -66.77
CA PHE A 331 2.64 13.79 -67.83
C PHE A 331 2.10 12.63 -68.68
N ARG A 332 1.57 11.58 -68.04
CA ARG A 332 0.93 10.44 -68.74
C ARG A 332 -0.29 10.88 -69.54
N ARG A 333 -1.15 11.74 -68.99
CA ARG A 333 -2.30 12.31 -69.72
C ARG A 333 -1.85 13.11 -70.95
N ARG A 334 -0.79 13.92 -70.82
CA ARG A 334 -0.23 14.69 -71.94
C ARG A 334 0.33 13.78 -73.03
N GLN A 335 1.07 12.73 -72.66
CA GLN A 335 1.55 11.74 -73.62
C GLN A 335 0.41 11.01 -74.34
N HIS A 336 -0.66 10.66 -73.64
CA HIS A 336 -1.82 10.01 -74.26
C HIS A 336 -2.50 10.92 -75.29
N ARG A 337 -2.62 12.23 -75.00
CA ARG A 337 -3.14 13.23 -75.96
C ARG A 337 -2.25 13.40 -77.20
N LEU A 338 -0.93 13.27 -77.05
CA LEU A 338 0.00 13.32 -78.19
C LEU A 338 -0.12 12.08 -79.08
N LYS A 339 -0.29 10.89 -78.47
CA LYS A 339 -0.52 9.65 -79.23
C LYS A 339 -1.84 9.69 -80.01
N THR A 340 -2.94 10.14 -79.40
CA THR A 340 -4.23 10.23 -80.11
C THR A 340 -4.24 11.30 -81.20
N ARG A 341 -3.50 12.41 -81.05
CA ARG A 341 -3.34 13.39 -82.14
C ARG A 341 -2.56 12.85 -83.33
N ARG A 342 -1.47 12.09 -83.11
CA ARG A 342 -0.73 11.46 -84.21
C ARG A 342 -1.59 10.47 -85.00
N VAL A 343 -2.34 9.60 -84.31
CA VAL A 343 -3.26 8.66 -84.96
C VAL A 343 -4.33 9.38 -85.78
N ALA A 344 -4.90 10.47 -85.25
CA ALA A 344 -5.88 11.27 -85.99
C ALA A 344 -5.28 11.97 -87.24
N ASP A 345 -4.01 12.39 -87.18
CA ASP A 345 -3.31 12.96 -88.33
C ASP A 345 -2.98 11.89 -89.38
N ASP A 346 -2.55 10.70 -88.95
CA ASP A 346 -2.29 9.56 -89.85
C ASP A 346 -3.59 9.11 -90.56
N ASP A 347 -4.71 9.01 -89.84
CA ASP A 347 -6.02 8.67 -90.41
C ASP A 347 -6.52 9.75 -91.39
N ALA A 348 -6.23 11.02 -91.14
CA ALA A 348 -6.53 12.13 -92.05
C ALA A 348 -5.67 12.09 -93.33
N VAL A 349 -4.44 11.59 -93.25
CA VAL A 349 -3.57 11.36 -94.42
C VAL A 349 -4.06 10.16 -95.24
N PHE A 350 -4.46 9.07 -94.60
CA PHE A 350 -5.01 7.90 -95.31
C PHE A 350 -6.34 8.19 -96.01
N THR A 351 -7.21 9.02 -95.43
CA THR A 351 -8.47 9.41 -96.09
C THR A 351 -8.26 10.30 -97.31
N ARG A 352 -7.19 11.12 -97.35
CA ARG A 352 -6.87 11.94 -98.53
C ARG A 352 -6.32 11.13 -99.72
N LEU A 353 -5.80 9.93 -99.51
CA LEU A 353 -5.24 9.09 -100.59
C LEU A 353 -6.29 8.23 -101.32
N ARG A 354 -7.55 8.19 -100.85
CA ARG A 354 -8.63 7.40 -101.47
C ARG A 354 -9.60 8.17 -102.38
N LEU A 355 -9.39 9.47 -102.56
CA LEU A 355 -10.28 10.36 -103.32
C LEU A 355 -9.66 10.89 -104.62
N ARG A 356 -8.82 10.09 -105.29
CA ARG A 356 -8.28 10.42 -106.62
C ARG A 356 -8.65 9.39 -107.65
#